data_AF-A0A4Q5V099-F1
#
_entry.id   AF-A0A4Q5V099-F1
#
_cell.length_a   1.000
_cell.length_b   1.000
_cell.length_c   1.000
_cell.angle_alpha   90.00
_cell.angle_beta   90.00
_cell.angle_gamma   90.00
#
_symmetry.space_group_name_H-M   'P 1'
#
loop_
_entity.id
_entity.type
_entity.pdbx_description
1 polymer ?
#
loop_
_entity_poly.entity_id
_entity_poly.type
_entity_poly.pdbx_seq_one_letter_code
_entity_poly.pdbx_strand_id
1 'polypeptide(L)'
;MKKYLLLLLSVILSITGRTQPPNNLIFYGGTGNGISHASFSLAAGNIFSGGNGDGAGWGSNGSLSNNLFSGGGGDGVSTASNNALSNALFLGGAGDGFSYQSNNSVSNNIFIGSSGDGFSFMSNNAISNNIFTGGRGDGWSAVVIPLGPLPVRMVSFTAEVSGTAHLVKWVTSEEINTKHFEVQRSANGSQFFTAGISMPAGNPSAGAAYGFRVEDPWTGNNFYRLKIVDNDGSVEYSSIVLLKNETAFQLSIFPNPTADILHVRLPVMANTPPVKAVLYDANGKMLNQLVLKTGSLNDIPVSHLPAGVYSLHFIIGHRPVMMRFIKK
;
A
#
# COMPACT_ATOMS: atom_id res chain seq x y z
N MET A 1 54.78 15.53 -54.04
CA MET A 1 53.37 15.97 -53.85
C MET A 1 52.56 14.77 -53.37
N LYS A 2 52.18 14.75 -52.09
CA LYS A 2 51.40 13.65 -51.47
C LYS A 2 49.95 14.11 -51.27
N LYS A 3 49.01 13.29 -51.71
CA LYS A 3 47.56 13.46 -51.50
C LYS A 3 47.21 13.20 -50.03
N TYR A 4 46.46 14.10 -49.40
CA TYR A 4 45.80 13.85 -48.11
C TYR A 4 44.33 13.52 -48.37
N LEU A 5 43.94 12.31 -47.98
CA LEU A 5 42.58 11.80 -47.95
C LEU A 5 41.92 12.36 -46.68
N LEU A 6 40.95 13.25 -46.83
CA LEU A 6 40.15 13.76 -45.71
C LEU A 6 39.05 12.73 -45.41
N LEU A 7 39.26 11.91 -44.38
CA LEU A 7 38.27 10.95 -43.89
C LEU A 7 37.19 11.72 -43.11
N LEU A 8 35.95 11.74 -43.61
CA LEU A 8 34.78 12.12 -42.81
C LEU A 8 34.59 11.05 -41.73
N LEU A 9 34.81 11.41 -40.48
CA LEU A 9 34.58 10.54 -39.32
C LEU A 9 33.34 11.07 -38.59
N SER A 10 32.16 10.53 -38.91
CA SER A 10 30.99 10.63 -38.03
C SER A 10 31.24 9.72 -36.82
N VAL A 11 31.79 10.30 -35.75
CA VAL A 11 32.10 9.55 -34.52
C VAL A 11 30.80 9.34 -33.74
N ILE A 12 30.24 8.14 -33.84
CA ILE A 12 29.26 7.63 -32.88
C ILE A 12 30.06 7.17 -31.67
N LEU A 13 30.14 7.99 -30.62
CA LEU A 13 30.73 7.59 -29.35
C LEU A 13 29.65 6.92 -28.49
N SER A 14 29.52 5.59 -28.57
CA SER A 14 28.64 4.81 -27.68
C SER A 14 29.44 4.23 -26.51
N ILE A 15 29.20 4.74 -25.30
CA ILE A 15 29.72 4.13 -24.07
C ILE A 15 28.61 3.29 -23.47
N THR A 16 28.67 1.97 -23.67
CA THR A 16 27.80 1.01 -22.97
C THR A 16 28.61 0.36 -21.85
N GLY A 17 28.53 0.92 -20.63
CA GLY A 17 29.23 0.41 -19.45
C GLY A 17 28.40 0.63 -18.18
N ARG A 18 28.35 -0.38 -17.29
CA ARG A 18 27.51 -0.38 -16.08
C ARG A 18 27.98 0.56 -14.95
N THR A 19 29.03 1.34 -15.15
CA THR A 19 29.55 2.28 -14.13
C THR A 19 29.95 3.60 -14.77
N GLN A 20 29.33 4.70 -14.34
CA GLN A 20 29.78 6.06 -14.65
C GLN A 20 31.14 6.31 -13.97
N PRO A 21 32.11 6.97 -14.62
CA PRO A 21 33.23 7.56 -13.91
C PRO A 21 32.72 8.64 -12.94
N PRO A 22 33.44 8.95 -11.85
CA PRO A 22 32.98 9.85 -10.77
C PRO A 22 32.77 11.33 -11.17
N ASN A 23 32.86 11.67 -12.46
CA ASN A 23 32.78 13.03 -12.98
C ASN A 23 31.61 13.18 -13.95
N ASN A 24 30.98 14.35 -13.94
CA ASN A 24 29.99 14.78 -14.94
C ASN A 24 30.60 14.67 -16.35
N LEU A 25 29.90 14.00 -17.25
CA LEU A 25 30.30 13.81 -18.64
C LEU A 25 29.63 14.83 -19.55
N ILE A 26 30.39 15.30 -20.54
CA ILE A 26 29.90 16.16 -21.63
C ILE A 26 29.95 15.35 -22.92
N PHE A 27 28.80 15.16 -23.54
CA PHE A 27 28.64 14.54 -24.85
C PHE A 27 28.33 15.63 -25.86
N TYR A 28 29.20 15.79 -26.85
CA TYR A 28 29.08 16.84 -27.87
C TYR A 28 29.02 16.22 -29.27
N GLY A 29 27.95 16.51 -30.01
CA GLY A 29 27.68 15.97 -31.34
C GLY A 29 28.58 16.52 -32.46
N GLY A 30 29.41 17.51 -32.18
CA GLY A 30 30.28 18.17 -33.17
C GLY A 30 29.78 19.55 -33.61
N THR A 31 30.38 20.13 -34.64
CA THR A 31 30.14 21.54 -35.05
C THR A 31 28.96 21.74 -35.99
N GLY A 32 28.20 20.69 -36.32
CA GLY A 32 27.04 20.74 -37.24
C GLY A 32 25.81 20.05 -36.63
N ASN A 33 25.07 19.28 -37.43
CA ASN A 33 23.89 18.51 -37.00
C ASN A 33 24.32 17.19 -36.36
N GLY A 34 24.92 17.28 -35.18
CA GLY A 34 25.54 16.17 -34.48
C GLY A 34 24.59 15.40 -33.57
N ILE A 35 24.94 14.15 -33.24
CA ILE A 35 24.18 13.36 -32.26
C ILE A 35 25.07 13.07 -31.06
N SER A 36 24.56 13.35 -29.87
CA SER A 36 25.17 12.98 -28.59
C SER A 36 24.24 12.02 -27.84
N HIS A 37 24.77 10.88 -27.41
CA HIS A 37 23.98 9.83 -26.76
C HIS A 37 24.76 9.11 -25.67
N ALA A 38 24.09 8.82 -24.55
CA ALA A 38 24.54 7.80 -23.63
C ALA A 38 23.40 7.10 -22.86
N SER A 39 23.68 5.91 -22.35
CA SER A 39 22.76 5.11 -21.55
C SER A 39 23.47 4.64 -20.27
N PHE A 40 23.04 5.12 -19.10
CA PHE A 40 23.71 4.86 -17.82
C PHE A 40 22.78 4.31 -16.73
N SER A 41 23.36 3.48 -15.85
CA SER A 41 22.64 2.88 -14.73
C SER A 41 22.61 3.73 -13.46
N LEU A 42 23.60 4.61 -13.20
CA LEU A 42 23.69 5.39 -11.94
C LEU A 42 24.32 6.79 -12.13
N ALA A 43 23.63 7.79 -11.54
CA ALA A 43 23.94 9.21 -11.26
C ALA A 43 24.10 10.24 -12.41
N ALA A 44 23.02 11.03 -12.57
CA ALA A 44 22.88 12.47 -12.85
C ALA A 44 24.12 13.38 -12.86
N GLY A 45 24.16 14.28 -13.85
CA GLY A 45 25.04 15.45 -13.91
C GLY A 45 25.58 15.76 -15.32
N ASN A 46 25.09 15.06 -16.34
CA ASN A 46 25.68 15.05 -17.67
C ASN A 46 25.08 16.13 -18.58
N ILE A 47 25.87 16.58 -19.54
CA ILE A 47 25.45 17.50 -20.60
C ILE A 47 25.49 16.74 -21.92
N PHE A 48 24.36 16.74 -22.63
CA PHE A 48 24.21 16.19 -23.98
C PHE A 48 23.91 17.34 -24.92
N SER A 49 24.77 17.58 -25.90
CA SER A 49 24.61 18.65 -26.88
C SER A 49 24.69 18.10 -28.30
N GLY A 50 23.65 18.37 -29.09
CA GLY A 50 23.57 18.07 -30.52
C GLY A 50 24.56 18.87 -31.38
N GLY A 51 25.30 19.83 -30.82
CA GLY A 51 26.21 20.67 -31.58
C GLY A 51 25.60 22.03 -31.97
N ASN A 52 26.13 22.66 -33.02
CA ASN A 52 25.74 24.03 -33.40
C ASN A 52 24.55 24.09 -34.37
N GLY A 53 24.14 22.98 -34.97
CA GLY A 53 23.00 22.91 -35.90
C GLY A 53 21.79 22.18 -35.31
N ASP A 54 21.06 21.44 -36.14
CA ASP A 54 19.84 20.68 -35.80
C ASP A 54 20.22 19.29 -35.27
N GLY A 55 21.01 19.27 -34.21
CA GLY A 55 21.52 18.03 -33.62
C GLY A 55 20.55 17.34 -32.68
N ALA A 56 21.06 16.33 -31.98
CA ALA A 56 20.32 15.60 -30.96
C ALA A 56 21.11 15.40 -29.66
N GLY A 57 20.46 15.67 -28.53
CA GLY A 57 20.91 15.30 -27.20
C GLY A 57 20.02 14.22 -26.61
N TRP A 58 20.55 13.02 -26.36
CA TRP A 58 19.79 11.86 -25.88
C TRP A 58 20.43 11.19 -24.66
N GLY A 59 19.67 10.97 -23.58
CA GLY A 59 20.02 10.05 -22.49
C GLY A 59 18.99 8.96 -22.18
N SER A 60 19.44 7.79 -21.72
CA SER A 60 18.61 6.80 -21.02
C SER A 60 19.16 6.57 -19.61
N ASN A 61 18.37 6.85 -18.57
CA ASN A 61 18.85 6.85 -17.18
C ASN A 61 18.04 5.90 -16.27
N GLY A 62 18.74 4.98 -15.62
CA GLY A 62 18.18 4.05 -14.64
C GLY A 62 18.10 4.57 -13.20
N SER A 63 18.62 5.77 -12.91
CA SER A 63 18.69 6.38 -11.57
C SER A 63 18.48 7.90 -11.64
N LEU A 64 18.55 8.62 -10.50
CA LEU A 64 18.43 10.08 -10.41
C LEU A 64 19.08 10.78 -11.62
N SER A 65 18.34 11.69 -12.28
CA SER A 65 18.74 12.37 -13.52
C SER A 65 18.69 13.89 -13.37
N ASN A 66 19.84 14.53 -13.15
CA ASN A 66 20.03 15.99 -13.13
C ASN A 66 20.85 16.39 -14.36
N ASN A 67 20.32 16.09 -15.54
CA ASN A 67 21.04 16.21 -16.80
C ASN A 67 20.57 17.44 -17.59
N LEU A 68 21.43 17.93 -18.47
CA LEU A 68 21.09 18.92 -19.49
C LEU A 68 21.09 18.24 -20.86
N PHE A 69 19.98 18.35 -21.58
CA PHE A 69 19.86 17.91 -22.97
C PHE A 69 19.64 19.12 -23.86
N SER A 70 20.43 19.23 -24.93
CA SER A 70 20.30 20.25 -25.95
C SER A 70 20.33 19.62 -27.33
N GLY A 71 19.31 19.92 -28.14
CA GLY A 71 19.29 19.59 -29.56
C GLY A 71 20.25 20.44 -30.39
N GLY A 72 20.86 21.48 -29.83
CA GLY A 72 21.85 22.31 -30.52
C GLY A 72 21.34 23.70 -30.89
N GLY A 73 22.00 24.34 -31.87
CA GLY A 73 21.78 25.75 -32.24
C GLY A 73 20.65 26.00 -33.24
N GLY A 74 20.09 24.97 -33.87
CA GLY A 74 18.98 25.06 -34.82
C GLY A 74 17.70 24.40 -34.31
N ASP A 75 17.06 23.58 -35.14
CA ASP A 75 15.77 22.90 -34.91
C ASP A 75 15.96 21.50 -34.30
N GLY A 76 16.84 21.43 -33.31
CA GLY A 76 17.33 20.16 -32.77
C GLY A 76 16.30 19.35 -31.98
N VAL A 77 16.79 18.24 -31.44
CA VAL A 77 16.01 17.34 -30.58
C VAL A 77 16.71 17.10 -29.24
N SER A 78 16.00 17.31 -28.13
CA SER A 78 16.43 16.86 -26.80
C SER A 78 15.48 15.80 -26.28
N THR A 79 16.01 14.63 -25.92
CA THR A 79 15.18 13.49 -25.50
C THR A 79 15.79 12.69 -24.36
N ALA A 80 14.94 12.19 -23.47
CA ALA A 80 15.38 11.18 -22.51
C ALA A 80 14.29 10.16 -22.14
N SER A 81 14.75 8.97 -21.74
CA SER A 81 13.93 7.97 -21.06
C SER A 81 14.48 7.72 -19.67
N ASN A 82 13.70 8.03 -18.64
CA ASN A 82 14.13 7.91 -17.24
C ASN A 82 13.25 6.91 -16.49
N ASN A 83 13.89 6.06 -15.67
CA ASN A 83 13.20 5.09 -14.80
C ASN A 83 13.28 5.49 -13.30
N ALA A 84 13.64 6.75 -13.02
CA ALA A 84 13.87 7.25 -11.68
C ALA A 84 13.60 8.76 -11.58
N LEU A 85 13.69 9.32 -10.38
CA LEU A 85 13.50 10.75 -10.13
C LEU A 85 14.35 11.61 -11.08
N SER A 86 13.76 12.65 -11.67
CA SER A 86 14.41 13.48 -12.68
C SER A 86 14.29 14.97 -12.35
N ASN A 87 15.41 15.71 -12.38
CA ASN A 87 15.48 17.18 -12.35
C ASN A 87 16.38 17.67 -13.50
N ALA A 88 15.92 17.44 -14.72
CA ALA A 88 16.66 17.69 -15.95
C ALA A 88 16.11 18.92 -16.70
N LEU A 89 16.98 19.52 -17.51
CA LEU A 89 16.63 20.60 -18.43
C LEU A 89 16.72 20.07 -19.87
N PHE A 90 15.66 20.27 -20.65
CA PHE A 90 15.56 19.88 -22.05
C PHE A 90 15.41 21.14 -22.91
N LEU A 91 16.34 21.29 -23.86
CA LEU A 91 16.36 22.38 -24.83
C LEU A 91 16.22 21.76 -26.22
N GLY A 92 15.07 21.96 -26.87
CA GLY A 92 14.86 21.46 -28.24
C GLY A 92 15.89 22.02 -29.21
N GLY A 93 16.20 23.30 -29.10
CA GLY A 93 17.14 24.00 -29.96
C GLY A 93 16.82 25.49 -29.95
N ALA A 94 17.57 26.33 -30.68
CA ALA A 94 17.25 27.76 -30.73
C ALA A 94 16.13 28.08 -31.75
N GLY A 95 15.99 27.27 -32.82
CA GLY A 95 14.99 27.42 -33.89
C GLY A 95 13.62 26.84 -33.53
N ASP A 96 13.15 25.80 -34.19
CA ASP A 96 11.87 25.07 -33.99
C ASP A 96 12.09 23.73 -33.27
N GLY A 97 12.87 23.76 -32.21
CA GLY A 97 13.35 22.56 -31.52
C GLY A 97 12.26 21.70 -30.89
N PHE A 98 12.60 20.44 -30.64
CA PHE A 98 11.73 19.45 -30.01
C PHE A 98 12.34 18.94 -28.70
N SER A 99 11.59 19.03 -27.60
CA SER A 99 12.01 18.51 -26.29
C SER A 99 11.03 17.44 -25.78
N TYR A 100 11.55 16.28 -25.40
CA TYR A 100 10.74 15.11 -25.02
C TYR A 100 11.30 14.34 -23.84
N GLN A 101 10.41 13.84 -23.00
CA GLN A 101 10.77 12.80 -22.04
C GLN A 101 9.69 11.72 -21.88
N SER A 102 10.13 10.46 -21.77
CA SER A 102 9.37 9.40 -21.09
C SER A 102 9.88 9.18 -19.68
N ASN A 103 9.00 9.14 -18.69
CA ASN A 103 9.37 8.92 -17.30
C ASN A 103 8.43 7.95 -16.55
N ASN A 104 9.01 7.19 -15.63
CA ASN A 104 8.29 6.24 -14.77
C ASN A 104 8.31 6.66 -13.28
N SER A 105 8.67 7.90 -12.97
CA SER A 105 8.87 8.39 -11.60
C SER A 105 8.63 9.89 -11.50
N VAL A 106 8.46 10.39 -10.26
CA VAL A 106 8.26 11.83 -10.00
C VAL A 106 9.43 12.65 -10.56
N SER A 107 9.15 13.85 -11.06
CA SER A 107 10.14 14.72 -11.67
C SER A 107 9.88 16.21 -11.45
N ASN A 108 10.95 16.99 -11.51
CA ASN A 108 10.94 18.46 -11.52
C ASN A 108 11.81 18.95 -12.69
N ASN A 109 11.36 18.66 -13.91
CA ASN A 109 12.09 18.99 -15.12
C ASN A 109 11.59 20.31 -15.72
N ILE A 110 12.42 20.88 -16.60
CA ILE A 110 12.08 22.03 -17.42
C ILE A 110 12.25 21.65 -18.88
N PHE A 111 11.20 21.88 -19.67
CA PHE A 111 11.20 21.68 -21.13
C PHE A 111 11.06 23.02 -21.82
N ILE A 112 11.98 23.28 -22.75
CA ILE A 112 11.99 24.49 -23.57
C ILE A 112 11.93 24.07 -25.02
N GLY A 113 10.77 24.34 -25.64
CA GLY A 113 10.48 24.13 -27.05
C GLY A 113 11.53 24.83 -27.90
N SER A 114 11.65 26.16 -27.77
CA SER A 114 12.72 27.02 -28.37
C SER A 114 12.26 28.48 -28.46
N SER A 115 12.94 29.31 -29.29
CA SER A 115 12.52 30.67 -29.62
C SER A 115 11.59 30.80 -30.84
N GLY A 116 11.51 29.77 -31.70
CA GLY A 116 10.58 29.65 -32.84
C GLY A 116 9.26 29.00 -32.46
N ASP A 117 8.82 27.99 -33.22
CA ASP A 117 7.56 27.24 -33.10
C ASP A 117 7.74 25.88 -32.37
N GLY A 118 8.82 25.77 -31.59
CA GLY A 118 9.24 24.51 -30.98
C GLY A 118 8.21 23.85 -30.05
N PHE A 119 8.43 22.56 -29.82
CA PHE A 119 7.49 21.68 -29.13
C PHE A 119 8.09 21.07 -27.86
N SER A 120 7.28 21.00 -26.80
CA SER A 120 7.66 20.31 -25.57
C SER A 120 6.64 19.26 -25.16
N PHE A 121 7.12 18.05 -24.83
CA PHE A 121 6.25 16.93 -24.49
C PHE A 121 6.80 16.06 -23.39
N MET A 122 5.88 15.57 -22.54
CA MET A 122 6.18 14.50 -21.61
C MET A 122 5.09 13.43 -21.62
N SER A 123 5.55 12.18 -21.61
CA SER A 123 4.76 11.02 -21.19
C SER A 123 5.28 10.55 -19.83
N ASN A 124 4.44 10.62 -18.79
CA ASN A 124 4.86 10.28 -17.44
C ASN A 124 3.81 9.47 -16.69
N ASN A 125 4.27 8.42 -16.00
CA ASN A 125 3.44 7.56 -15.17
C ASN A 125 3.27 8.06 -13.72
N ALA A 126 3.91 9.18 -13.36
CA ALA A 126 3.82 9.77 -12.02
C ALA A 126 3.38 11.25 -12.06
N ILE A 127 2.74 11.72 -10.99
CA ILE A 127 2.43 13.16 -10.81
C ILE A 127 3.74 13.90 -10.52
N SER A 128 4.03 14.94 -11.30
CA SER A 128 5.31 15.65 -11.30
C SER A 128 5.13 17.16 -11.39
N ASN A 129 6.10 17.92 -10.86
CA ASN A 129 6.10 19.39 -10.90
C ASN A 129 7.05 19.89 -12.00
N ASN A 130 6.66 19.68 -13.25
CA ASN A 130 7.47 20.11 -14.40
C ASN A 130 7.00 21.45 -14.96
N ILE A 131 7.91 22.16 -15.62
CA ILE A 131 7.63 23.37 -16.38
C ILE A 131 7.77 23.03 -17.87
N PHE A 132 6.76 23.39 -18.65
CA PHE A 132 6.79 23.25 -20.11
C PHE A 132 6.64 24.62 -20.74
N THR A 133 7.48 24.90 -21.72
CA THR A 133 7.36 26.06 -22.58
C THR A 133 7.41 25.57 -24.02
N GLY A 134 6.40 25.93 -24.81
CA GLY A 134 6.48 25.81 -26.26
C GLY A 134 7.38 26.90 -26.83
N GLY A 135 7.43 26.97 -28.15
CA GLY A 135 7.97 28.10 -28.89
C GLY A 135 7.26 29.43 -28.59
N ARG A 136 7.91 30.55 -28.91
CA ARG A 136 7.30 31.90 -28.78
C ARG A 136 6.32 32.22 -29.91
N GLY A 137 6.37 31.49 -31.02
CA GLY A 137 5.39 31.59 -32.11
C GLY A 137 4.14 30.76 -31.83
N ASP A 138 3.79 29.81 -32.70
CA ASP A 138 2.63 28.92 -32.53
C ASP A 138 2.96 27.60 -31.81
N GLY A 139 4.13 27.56 -31.16
CA GLY A 139 4.64 26.39 -30.46
C GLY A 139 3.69 25.84 -29.38
N TRP A 140 3.79 24.52 -29.18
CA TRP A 140 2.85 23.76 -28.36
C TRP A 140 3.56 22.97 -27.25
N SER A 141 2.92 22.88 -26.09
CA SER A 141 3.33 22.02 -24.98
C SER A 141 2.23 21.05 -24.58
N ALA A 142 2.57 19.78 -24.37
CA ALA A 142 1.61 18.77 -23.94
C ALA A 142 2.18 17.81 -22.88
N VAL A 143 1.31 17.35 -21.99
CA VAL A 143 1.62 16.32 -20.99
C VAL A 143 0.59 15.21 -21.11
N VAL A 144 1.06 13.98 -21.24
CA VAL A 144 0.23 12.79 -21.18
C VAL A 144 0.53 12.06 -19.88
N ILE A 145 -0.48 12.02 -19.00
CA ILE A 145 -0.47 11.22 -17.78
C ILE A 145 -1.52 10.14 -18.00
N PRO A 146 -1.16 8.84 -18.06
CA PRO A 146 -2.16 7.80 -18.16
C PRO A 146 -3.04 7.88 -16.92
N LEU A 147 -4.36 7.85 -17.13
CA LEU A 147 -5.33 7.72 -16.05
C LEU A 147 -5.13 6.34 -15.44
N GLY A 148 -4.34 6.27 -14.36
CA GLY A 148 -4.35 5.12 -13.48
C GLY A 148 -5.76 4.96 -12.90
N PRO A 149 -6.23 3.72 -12.68
CA PRO A 149 -7.49 3.49 -12.00
C PRO A 149 -7.46 4.25 -10.66
N LEU A 150 -8.45 5.12 -10.42
CA LEU A 150 -8.52 5.81 -9.14
C LEU A 150 -8.80 4.76 -8.04
N PRO A 151 -8.15 4.89 -6.86
CA PRO A 151 -8.38 3.99 -5.75
C PRO A 151 -9.86 3.91 -5.37
N VAL A 152 -10.29 2.75 -4.88
CA VAL A 152 -11.62 2.51 -4.29
C VAL A 152 -12.00 3.67 -3.37
N ARG A 153 -12.96 4.49 -3.79
CA ARG A 153 -13.47 5.56 -2.92
C ARG A 153 -14.48 4.97 -1.95
N MET A 154 -14.01 4.75 -0.73
CA MET A 154 -14.88 4.41 0.40
C MET A 154 -15.81 5.58 0.70
N VAL A 155 -17.12 5.34 0.63
CA VAL A 155 -18.16 6.34 0.93
C VAL A 155 -18.42 6.39 2.43
N SER A 156 -18.49 5.23 3.08
CA SER A 156 -18.70 5.14 4.52
C SER A 156 -18.14 3.86 5.12
N PHE A 157 -17.74 3.95 6.39
CA PHE A 157 -17.35 2.81 7.22
C PHE A 157 -17.88 3.04 8.64
N THR A 158 -18.75 2.16 9.09
CA THR A 158 -19.45 2.27 10.38
C THR A 158 -19.47 0.92 11.09
N ALA A 159 -19.68 0.94 12.40
CA ALA A 159 -19.95 -0.26 13.17
C ALA A 159 -21.03 0.04 14.20
N GLU A 160 -21.90 -0.93 14.44
CA GLU A 160 -22.96 -0.84 15.45
C GLU A 160 -23.08 -2.14 16.26
N VAL A 161 -23.63 -2.02 17.47
CA VAL A 161 -23.96 -3.18 18.29
C VAL A 161 -25.26 -3.80 17.76
N SER A 162 -25.23 -5.10 17.46
CA SER A 162 -26.36 -5.85 16.92
C SER A 162 -26.57 -7.13 17.75
N GLY A 163 -27.31 -6.99 18.86
CA GLY A 163 -27.48 -8.07 19.84
C GLY A 163 -26.19 -8.34 20.59
N THR A 164 -25.70 -9.59 20.57
CA THR A 164 -24.41 -9.97 21.16
C THR A 164 -23.22 -9.77 20.22
N ALA A 165 -23.46 -9.40 18.96
CA ALA A 165 -22.46 -9.24 17.93
C ALA A 165 -22.23 -7.75 17.62
N HIS A 166 -21.08 -7.44 17.00
CA HIS A 166 -20.88 -6.15 16.33
C HIS A 166 -21.11 -6.33 14.83
N LEU A 167 -21.85 -5.41 14.22
CA LEU A 167 -22.08 -5.38 12.78
C LEU A 167 -21.26 -4.23 12.18
N VAL A 168 -20.27 -4.57 11.37
CA VAL A 168 -19.41 -3.63 10.64
C VAL A 168 -20.00 -3.45 9.25
N LYS A 169 -20.26 -2.22 8.82
CA LYS A 169 -20.87 -1.89 7.53
C LYS A 169 -19.99 -0.92 6.76
N TRP A 170 -19.91 -1.12 5.45
CA TRP A 170 -19.21 -0.18 4.58
C TRP A 170 -19.88 -0.07 3.22
N VAL A 171 -19.66 1.07 2.57
CA VAL A 171 -20.16 1.36 1.23
C VAL A 171 -19.01 1.87 0.39
N THR A 172 -18.83 1.29 -0.79
CA THR A 172 -17.90 1.75 -1.83
C THR A 172 -18.70 2.54 -2.88
N SER A 173 -18.09 3.57 -3.47
CA SER A 173 -18.68 4.20 -4.68
C SER A 173 -18.22 3.49 -5.95
N GLU A 174 -17.06 2.85 -5.91
CA GLU A 174 -16.41 2.21 -7.04
C GLU A 174 -15.45 1.12 -6.54
N GLU A 175 -15.28 0.03 -7.28
CA GLU A 175 -14.48 -1.16 -6.94
C GLU A 175 -13.52 -1.54 -8.06
N ILE A 176 -12.85 -0.55 -8.66
CA ILE A 176 -11.85 -0.82 -9.69
C ILE A 176 -10.65 -1.51 -9.06
N ASN A 177 -10.26 -2.66 -9.63
CA ASN A 177 -9.09 -3.45 -9.25
C ASN A 177 -9.04 -3.92 -7.80
N THR A 178 -10.15 -3.87 -7.06
CA THR A 178 -10.22 -4.44 -5.72
C THR A 178 -10.11 -5.95 -5.79
N LYS A 179 -9.21 -6.51 -4.98
CA LYS A 179 -9.07 -7.96 -4.83
C LYS A 179 -9.99 -8.48 -3.73
N HIS A 180 -9.88 -7.91 -2.52
CA HIS A 180 -10.72 -8.26 -1.37
C HIS A 180 -10.68 -7.19 -0.29
N PHE A 181 -11.65 -7.24 0.61
CA PHE A 181 -11.71 -6.44 1.83
C PHE A 181 -11.39 -7.30 3.04
N GLU A 182 -10.52 -6.82 3.94
CA GLU A 182 -10.29 -7.43 5.24
C GLU A 182 -10.89 -6.55 6.34
N VAL A 183 -11.85 -7.09 7.08
CA VAL A 183 -12.35 -6.45 8.29
C VAL A 183 -11.35 -6.73 9.40
N GLN A 184 -10.71 -5.69 9.92
CA GLN A 184 -9.72 -5.81 10.97
C GLN A 184 -10.24 -5.27 12.31
N ARG A 185 -9.82 -5.90 13.40
CA ARG A 185 -10.16 -5.51 14.77
C ARG A 185 -8.92 -5.29 15.64
N SER A 186 -9.02 -4.40 16.63
CA SER A 186 -7.98 -4.11 17.61
C SER A 186 -8.57 -3.81 18.99
N ALA A 187 -7.82 -4.10 20.05
CA ALA A 187 -8.17 -3.77 21.44
C ALA A 187 -7.60 -2.40 21.87
N ASN A 188 -6.53 -1.95 21.20
CA ASN A 188 -5.75 -0.76 21.57
C ASN A 188 -5.70 0.31 20.48
N GLY A 189 -6.27 0.03 19.30
CA GLY A 189 -6.30 0.96 18.17
C GLY A 189 -5.00 1.05 17.39
N SER A 190 -3.97 0.25 17.73
CA SER A 190 -2.66 0.24 17.04
C SER A 190 -2.33 -1.12 16.42
N GLN A 191 -2.61 -2.22 17.13
CA GLN A 191 -2.37 -3.59 16.64
C GLN A 191 -3.67 -4.20 16.13
N PHE A 192 -3.75 -4.39 14.82
CA PHE A 192 -4.95 -4.90 14.14
C PHE A 192 -4.78 -6.34 13.67
N PHE A 193 -5.82 -7.14 13.85
CA PHE A 193 -5.92 -8.52 13.40
C PHE A 193 -7.14 -8.69 12.50
N THR A 194 -7.01 -9.49 11.45
CA THR A 194 -8.12 -9.76 10.53
C THR A 194 -9.19 -10.60 11.25
N ALA A 195 -10.41 -10.05 11.32
CA ALA A 195 -11.59 -10.70 11.84
C ALA A 195 -12.35 -11.48 10.74
N GLY A 196 -12.24 -11.04 9.49
CA GLY A 196 -12.80 -11.75 8.33
C GLY A 196 -12.49 -11.06 7.01
N ILE A 197 -12.87 -11.72 5.92
CA ILE A 197 -12.62 -11.29 4.54
C ILE A 197 -13.95 -11.23 3.80
N SER A 198 -14.13 -10.23 2.95
CA SER A 198 -15.27 -10.08 2.06
C SER A 198 -14.78 -9.82 0.63
N MET A 199 -15.44 -10.45 -0.35
CA MET A 199 -15.11 -10.28 -1.77
C MET A 199 -15.90 -9.11 -2.37
N PRO A 200 -15.31 -8.36 -3.33
CA PRO A 200 -16.02 -7.31 -4.04
C PRO A 200 -17.20 -7.85 -4.83
N ALA A 201 -18.16 -7.00 -5.17
CA ALA A 201 -19.43 -7.41 -5.80
C ALA A 201 -19.26 -7.78 -7.28
N GLY A 202 -18.09 -7.53 -7.85
CA GLY A 202 -17.76 -7.86 -9.23
C GLY A 202 -18.33 -6.88 -10.26
N ASN A 203 -18.84 -5.72 -9.82
CA ASN A 203 -19.23 -4.61 -10.69
C ASN A 203 -18.36 -3.37 -10.37
N PRO A 204 -17.22 -3.20 -11.08
CA PRO A 204 -16.24 -2.18 -10.72
C PRO A 204 -16.80 -0.76 -10.72
N SER A 205 -17.77 -0.47 -11.59
CA SER A 205 -18.25 0.91 -11.86
C SER A 205 -19.46 1.32 -11.03
N ALA A 206 -20.04 0.39 -10.26
CA ALA A 206 -21.13 0.66 -9.34
C ALA A 206 -20.75 0.00 -8.02
N GLY A 207 -20.19 0.77 -7.08
CA GLY A 207 -19.84 0.26 -5.77
C GLY A 207 -21.03 -0.37 -5.04
N ALA A 208 -20.76 -1.02 -3.91
CA ALA A 208 -21.73 -1.84 -3.21
C ALA A 208 -21.74 -1.55 -1.70
N ALA A 209 -22.82 -2.00 -1.07
CA ALA A 209 -22.99 -1.97 0.38
C ALA A 209 -22.72 -3.35 0.97
N TYR A 210 -21.95 -3.37 2.05
CA TYR A 210 -21.50 -4.59 2.70
C TYR A 210 -21.79 -4.57 4.20
N GLY A 211 -21.88 -5.77 4.76
CA GLY A 211 -21.98 -6.01 6.19
C GLY A 211 -21.18 -7.22 6.61
N PHE A 212 -20.39 -7.09 7.67
CA PHE A 212 -19.68 -8.18 8.30
C PHE A 212 -20.04 -8.27 9.79
N ARG A 213 -20.48 -9.46 10.21
CA ARG A 213 -20.91 -9.72 11.57
C ARG A 213 -19.78 -10.34 12.37
N VAL A 214 -19.42 -9.69 13.48
CA VAL A 214 -18.42 -10.14 14.45
C VAL A 214 -19.16 -10.75 15.63
N GLU A 215 -19.26 -12.08 15.68
CA GLU A 215 -20.05 -12.80 16.70
C GLU A 215 -19.45 -12.75 18.11
N ASP A 216 -18.13 -12.61 18.23
CA ASP A 216 -17.40 -12.56 19.50
C ASP A 216 -16.63 -11.23 19.68
N PRO A 217 -17.34 -10.10 19.89
CA PRO A 217 -16.68 -8.84 20.20
C PRO A 217 -15.92 -8.95 21.53
N TRP A 218 -14.75 -8.33 21.60
CA TRP A 218 -13.96 -8.30 22.83
C TRP A 218 -14.61 -7.41 23.88
N THR A 219 -14.26 -7.59 25.14
CA THR A 219 -14.75 -6.76 26.24
C THR A 219 -14.07 -5.38 26.19
N GLY A 220 -14.82 -4.32 26.53
CA GLY A 220 -14.29 -2.96 26.51
C GLY A 220 -14.15 -2.43 25.08
N ASN A 221 -13.01 -1.85 24.76
CA ASN A 221 -12.81 -1.17 23.48
C ASN A 221 -12.58 -2.16 22.33
N ASN A 222 -13.39 -2.04 21.27
CA ASN A 222 -13.20 -2.72 20.00
C ASN A 222 -13.04 -1.68 18.90
N PHE A 223 -11.83 -1.56 18.38
CA PHE A 223 -11.54 -0.71 17.24
C PHE A 223 -11.65 -1.54 15.96
N TYR A 224 -12.37 -1.04 14.96
CA TYR A 224 -12.48 -1.67 13.65
C TYR A 224 -11.93 -0.75 12.57
N ARG A 225 -11.33 -1.34 11.55
CA ARG A 225 -11.01 -0.69 10.28
C ARG A 225 -11.19 -1.70 9.15
N LEU A 226 -11.44 -1.19 7.95
CA LEU A 226 -11.33 -1.95 6.72
C LEU A 226 -9.90 -1.81 6.19
N LYS A 227 -9.32 -2.92 5.75
CA LYS A 227 -8.14 -2.92 4.90
C LYS A 227 -8.60 -3.37 3.51
N ILE A 228 -8.43 -2.50 2.53
CA ILE A 228 -8.76 -2.74 1.13
C ILE A 228 -7.47 -3.23 0.47
N VAL A 229 -7.53 -4.34 -0.25
CA VAL A 229 -6.39 -4.89 -0.98
C VAL A 229 -6.74 -4.94 -2.46
N ASP A 230 -5.91 -4.32 -3.28
CA ASP A 230 -6.09 -4.30 -4.73
C ASP A 230 -5.32 -5.45 -5.41
N ASN A 231 -5.62 -5.68 -6.68
CA ASN A 231 -5.03 -6.76 -7.49
C ASN A 231 -3.52 -6.61 -7.69
N ASP A 232 -3.00 -5.38 -7.63
CA ASP A 232 -1.57 -5.08 -7.69
C ASP A 232 -0.86 -5.24 -6.32
N GLY A 233 -1.62 -5.53 -5.26
CA GLY A 233 -1.11 -5.69 -3.90
C GLY A 233 -1.02 -4.38 -3.10
N SER A 234 -1.44 -3.25 -3.67
CA SER A 234 -1.57 -2.01 -2.92
C SER A 234 -2.66 -2.12 -1.84
N VAL A 235 -2.51 -1.31 -0.80
CA VAL A 235 -3.34 -1.40 0.40
C VAL A 235 -3.80 -0.01 0.82
N GLU A 236 -5.11 0.12 1.03
CA GLU A 236 -5.74 1.30 1.61
C GLU A 236 -6.46 0.93 2.91
N TYR A 237 -6.57 1.89 3.84
CA TYR A 237 -7.27 1.69 5.10
C TYR A 237 -8.40 2.70 5.28
N SER A 238 -9.51 2.24 5.85
CA SER A 238 -10.59 3.13 6.30
C SER A 238 -10.17 3.97 7.51
N SER A 239 -11.03 4.93 7.86
CA SER A 239 -11.06 5.46 9.23
C SER A 239 -11.31 4.35 10.25
N ILE A 240 -10.81 4.54 11.47
CA ILE A 240 -11.05 3.61 12.58
C ILE A 240 -12.35 3.99 13.28
N VAL A 241 -13.20 3.01 13.55
CA VAL A 241 -14.41 3.18 14.39
C VAL A 241 -14.25 2.42 15.70
N LEU A 242 -14.72 3.01 16.80
CA LEU A 242 -14.68 2.41 18.13
C LEU A 242 -16.09 2.00 18.56
N LEU A 243 -16.25 0.74 18.94
CA LEU A 243 -17.38 0.28 19.71
C LEU A 243 -16.92 -0.15 21.10
N LYS A 244 -17.62 0.34 22.12
CA LYS A 244 -17.45 -0.14 23.48
C LYS A 244 -18.44 -1.26 23.73
N ASN A 245 -17.93 -2.41 24.08
CA ASN A 245 -18.73 -3.50 24.59
C ASN A 245 -18.67 -3.50 26.12
N GLU A 246 -19.56 -2.71 26.72
CA GLU A 246 -19.74 -2.60 28.18
C GLU A 246 -20.31 -3.91 28.78
N THR A 247 -20.90 -4.77 27.95
CA THR A 247 -21.58 -6.01 28.37
C THR A 247 -21.09 -7.23 27.58
N ALA A 248 -19.92 -7.76 27.90
CA ALA A 248 -19.61 -9.19 27.73
C ALA A 248 -18.24 -9.56 28.33
N PHE A 249 -18.21 -10.07 29.57
CA PHE A 249 -17.27 -11.11 30.07
C PHE A 249 -17.49 -11.42 31.57
N GLN A 250 -18.69 -11.79 32.02
CA GLN A 250 -18.79 -12.39 33.36
C GLN A 250 -18.55 -13.90 33.27
N LEU A 251 -17.36 -14.27 32.79
CA LEU A 251 -16.82 -15.57 33.14
C LEU A 251 -16.37 -15.47 34.59
N SER A 252 -17.09 -16.13 35.50
CA SER A 252 -16.77 -16.06 36.92
C SER A 252 -17.08 -17.38 37.60
N ILE A 253 -16.22 -17.73 38.55
CA ILE A 253 -16.46 -18.81 39.50
C ILE A 253 -16.59 -18.24 40.91
N PHE A 254 -17.63 -18.64 41.63
CA PHE A 254 -17.85 -18.19 43.00
C PHE A 254 -18.73 -19.18 43.77
N PRO A 255 -18.70 -19.17 45.11
CA PRO A 255 -17.65 -18.55 45.92
C PRO A 255 -16.30 -19.27 45.72
N ASN A 256 -15.20 -18.57 45.95
CA ASN A 256 -13.87 -19.17 46.01
C ASN A 256 -13.13 -18.56 47.21
N PRO A 257 -12.89 -19.31 48.31
CA PRO A 257 -13.11 -20.75 48.46
C PRO A 257 -14.59 -21.18 48.55
N THR A 258 -14.92 -22.40 48.11
CA THR A 258 -16.27 -23.00 48.18
C THR A 258 -16.34 -24.19 49.13
N ALA A 259 -17.52 -24.44 49.73
CA ALA A 259 -17.80 -25.58 50.58
C ALA A 259 -18.59 -26.66 49.84
N ASP A 260 -19.75 -26.33 49.27
CA ASP A 260 -20.68 -27.35 48.76
C ASP A 260 -20.93 -27.24 47.25
N ILE A 261 -21.12 -26.01 46.76
CA ILE A 261 -21.50 -25.73 45.37
C ILE A 261 -20.56 -24.66 44.82
N LEU A 262 -19.99 -24.92 43.65
CA LEU A 262 -19.28 -23.93 42.85
C LEU A 262 -20.22 -23.41 41.77
N HIS A 263 -20.52 -22.11 41.80
CA HIS A 263 -21.28 -21.45 40.75
C HIS A 263 -20.34 -21.02 39.63
N VAL A 264 -20.69 -21.41 38.40
CA VAL A 264 -19.97 -21.05 37.18
C VAL A 264 -20.90 -20.28 36.26
N ARG A 265 -20.61 -18.99 36.09
CA ARG A 265 -21.29 -18.15 35.11
C ARG A 265 -20.47 -18.16 33.83
N LEU A 266 -21.09 -18.60 32.74
CA LEU A 266 -20.51 -18.55 31.40
C LEU A 266 -21.13 -17.40 30.60
N PRO A 267 -20.38 -16.78 29.68
CA PRO A 267 -20.91 -15.74 28.81
C PRO A 267 -22.07 -16.27 27.96
N VAL A 268 -23.01 -15.39 27.63
CA VAL A 268 -24.00 -15.65 26.57
C VAL A 268 -23.22 -15.63 25.24
N MET A 269 -23.20 -16.77 24.55
CA MET A 269 -22.67 -16.85 23.19
C MET A 269 -23.83 -17.23 22.27
N ALA A 270 -24.09 -16.42 21.25
CA ALA A 270 -25.14 -16.71 20.28
C ALA A 270 -24.85 -18.05 19.59
N ASN A 271 -25.88 -18.89 19.45
CA ASN A 271 -25.85 -20.18 18.74
C ASN A 271 -24.76 -21.18 19.17
N THR A 272 -24.19 -21.05 20.37
CA THR A 272 -23.14 -21.98 20.82
C THR A 272 -23.74 -23.12 21.64
N PRO A 273 -23.47 -24.40 21.30
CA PRO A 273 -23.90 -25.54 22.09
C PRO A 273 -23.29 -25.50 23.51
N PRO A 274 -23.86 -26.23 24.47
CA PRO A 274 -23.30 -26.35 25.80
C PRO A 274 -21.80 -26.70 25.79
N VAL A 275 -21.02 -26.02 26.63
CA VAL A 275 -19.56 -26.12 26.67
C VAL A 275 -19.14 -27.33 27.50
N LYS A 276 -18.32 -28.21 26.93
CA LYS A 276 -17.69 -29.30 27.69
C LYS A 276 -16.61 -28.73 28.61
N ALA A 277 -16.73 -29.01 29.90
CA ALA A 277 -15.76 -28.65 30.92
C ALA A 277 -15.20 -29.90 31.60
N VAL A 278 -13.94 -29.84 32.02
CA VAL A 278 -13.24 -30.93 32.70
C VAL A 278 -12.68 -30.41 34.02
N LEU A 279 -12.98 -31.11 35.10
CA LEU A 279 -12.50 -30.80 36.44
C LEU A 279 -11.25 -31.64 36.76
N TYR A 280 -10.19 -30.98 37.21
CA TYR A 280 -8.92 -31.59 37.59
C TYR A 280 -8.58 -31.31 39.06
N ASP A 281 -7.88 -32.25 39.70
CA ASP A 281 -7.22 -32.01 40.99
C ASP A 281 -5.90 -31.23 40.83
N ALA A 282 -5.23 -30.95 41.95
CA ALA A 282 -3.95 -30.25 41.98
C ALA A 282 -2.81 -30.97 41.23
N ASN A 283 -2.93 -32.28 41.00
CA ASN A 283 -1.95 -33.10 40.28
C ASN A 283 -2.29 -33.24 38.79
N GLY A 284 -3.36 -32.59 38.31
CA GLY A 284 -3.81 -32.70 36.93
C GLY A 284 -4.55 -34.01 36.63
N LYS A 285 -4.97 -34.77 37.64
CA LYS A 285 -5.82 -35.94 37.46
C LYS A 285 -7.24 -35.47 37.15
N MET A 286 -7.81 -35.97 36.05
CA MET A 286 -9.20 -35.72 35.69
C MET A 286 -10.13 -36.37 36.72
N LEU A 287 -11.00 -35.56 37.32
CA LEU A 287 -11.98 -35.99 38.31
C LEU A 287 -13.38 -36.13 37.73
N ASN A 288 -13.76 -35.19 36.86
CA ASN A 288 -15.11 -35.17 36.30
C ASN A 288 -15.15 -34.44 34.94
N GLN A 289 -16.18 -34.75 34.15
CA GLN A 289 -16.52 -34.05 32.92
C GLN A 289 -17.96 -33.53 33.01
N LEU A 290 -18.14 -32.25 32.71
CA LEU A 290 -19.38 -31.51 32.88
C LEU A 290 -19.77 -30.85 31.56
N VAL A 291 -21.06 -30.56 31.43
CA VAL A 291 -21.60 -29.80 30.29
C VAL A 291 -22.26 -28.55 30.84
N LEU A 292 -21.67 -27.39 30.54
CA LEU A 292 -22.08 -26.10 31.07
C LEU A 292 -22.93 -25.34 30.04
N LYS A 293 -24.05 -24.79 30.49
CA LYS A 293 -24.93 -23.94 29.68
C LYS A 293 -24.37 -22.53 29.61
N THR A 294 -24.34 -21.96 28.41
CA THR A 294 -24.01 -20.55 28.17
C THR A 294 -25.18 -19.66 28.61
N GLY A 295 -24.90 -18.45 29.09
CA GLY A 295 -25.93 -17.49 29.47
C GLY A 295 -26.74 -17.79 30.74
N SER A 296 -26.48 -18.91 31.41
CA SER A 296 -27.10 -19.29 32.68
C SER A 296 -26.06 -19.55 33.76
N LEU A 297 -26.49 -19.51 35.02
CA LEU A 297 -25.67 -19.98 36.14
C LEU A 297 -25.62 -21.51 36.12
N ASN A 298 -24.42 -22.08 36.25
CA ASN A 298 -24.22 -23.52 36.35
C ASN A 298 -23.74 -23.86 37.76
N ASP A 299 -24.44 -24.77 38.43
CA ASP A 299 -24.08 -25.21 39.76
C ASP A 299 -23.34 -26.54 39.67
N ILE A 300 -22.10 -26.56 40.18
CA ILE A 300 -21.26 -27.75 40.22
C ILE A 300 -21.17 -28.19 41.69
N PRO A 301 -21.82 -29.30 42.08
CA PRO A 301 -21.65 -29.87 43.41
C PRO A 301 -20.21 -30.31 43.62
N VAL A 302 -19.56 -29.79 44.66
CA VAL A 302 -18.17 -30.09 45.03
C VAL A 302 -18.04 -30.59 46.47
N SER A 303 -19.16 -30.78 47.19
CA SER A 303 -19.19 -31.29 48.56
C SER A 303 -18.50 -32.65 48.74
N HIS A 304 -18.49 -33.48 47.70
CA HIS A 304 -17.85 -34.79 47.69
C HIS A 304 -16.31 -34.74 47.50
N LEU A 305 -15.76 -33.57 47.20
CA LEU A 305 -14.32 -33.40 47.00
C LEU A 305 -13.62 -33.09 48.33
N PRO A 306 -12.43 -33.67 48.59
CA PRO A 306 -11.58 -33.28 49.71
C PRO A 306 -11.21 -31.79 49.67
N ALA A 307 -10.82 -31.24 50.83
CA ALA A 307 -10.25 -29.90 50.88
C ALA A 307 -8.97 -29.83 50.03
N GLY A 308 -8.86 -28.82 49.17
CA GLY A 308 -7.75 -28.74 48.22
C GLY A 308 -7.95 -27.72 47.10
N VAL A 309 -6.98 -27.68 46.18
CA VAL A 309 -7.00 -26.81 45.00
C VAL A 309 -7.43 -27.61 43.78
N TYR A 310 -8.35 -27.05 43.01
CA TYR A 310 -8.94 -27.66 41.83
C TYR A 310 -8.89 -26.69 40.65
N SER A 311 -8.96 -27.24 39.43
CA SER A 311 -9.04 -26.44 38.21
C SER A 311 -10.11 -26.95 37.26
N LEU A 312 -10.86 -26.02 36.68
CA LEU A 312 -11.90 -26.28 35.69
C LEU A 312 -11.41 -25.79 34.33
N HIS A 313 -11.31 -26.69 33.37
CA HIS A 313 -10.81 -26.44 32.02
C HIS A 313 -11.95 -26.57 31.01
N PHE A 314 -12.05 -25.64 30.07
CA PHE A 314 -13.03 -25.70 28.99
C PHE A 314 -12.58 -24.83 27.81
N ILE A 315 -13.24 -25.00 26.66
CA ILE A 315 -12.95 -24.24 25.44
C ILE A 315 -14.16 -23.37 25.12
N ILE A 316 -13.94 -22.06 25.01
CA ILE A 316 -14.94 -21.08 24.56
C ILE A 316 -14.56 -20.63 23.15
N GLY A 317 -15.38 -20.98 22.16
CA GLY A 317 -15.03 -20.81 20.75
C GLY A 317 -13.76 -21.59 20.40
N HIS A 318 -12.64 -20.87 20.23
CA HIS A 318 -11.31 -21.45 19.96
C HIS A 318 -10.29 -21.19 21.09
N ARG A 319 -10.73 -20.63 22.22
CA ARG A 319 -9.84 -20.24 23.33
C ARG A 319 -9.94 -21.27 24.46
N PRO A 320 -8.85 -21.97 24.82
CA PRO A 320 -8.81 -22.76 26.04
C PRO A 320 -8.81 -21.82 27.25
N VAL A 321 -9.58 -22.16 28.27
CA VAL A 321 -9.72 -21.39 29.50
C VAL A 321 -9.55 -22.32 30.70
N MET A 322 -8.79 -21.87 31.69
CA MET A 322 -8.60 -22.52 32.99
C MET A 322 -9.08 -21.58 34.09
N MET A 323 -9.88 -22.10 35.03
CA MET A 323 -10.25 -21.41 36.26
C MET A 323 -9.91 -22.24 37.48
N ARG A 324 -9.30 -21.65 38.51
CA ARG A 324 -8.87 -22.35 39.73
C ARG A 324 -9.75 -21.97 40.91
N PHE A 325 -10.10 -22.95 41.73
CA PHE A 325 -10.83 -22.72 42.98
C PHE A 325 -10.27 -23.56 44.13
N ILE A 326 -10.57 -23.12 45.35
CA ILE A 326 -10.21 -23.78 46.60
C ILE A 326 -11.48 -24.40 47.19
N LYS A 327 -11.44 -25.70 47.48
CA LYS A 327 -12.44 -26.41 48.28
C LYS A 327 -12.01 -26.38 49.74
N LYS A 328 -12.91 -25.92 50.62
CA LYS A 328 -12.73 -25.96 52.08
C LYS A 328 -12.99 -27.35 52.64
#